data_AF-A0A7J6VH05-F1
#
_entry.id   AF-A0A7J6VH05-F1
#
_cell.length_a   1.000
_cell.length_b   1.000
_cell.length_c   1.000
_cell.angle_alpha   90.00
_cell.angle_beta   90.00
_cell.angle_gamma   90.00
#
_symmetry.space_group_name_H-M   'P 1'
#
loop_
_entity.id
_entity.type
_entity.pdbx_description
1 polymer ?
#
loop_
_entity_poly.entity_id
_entity_poly.type
_entity_poly.pdbx_seq_one_letter_code
_entity_poly.pdbx_strand_id
1 'polypeptide(L)'
;MRTTKDHKRQMWKYGRIFESEFLATLQTRACPKFMYILGCILKRVNSETAAGILDIKQLEEVSQDDRQKLWLGSKALVDELKKK
;
A
#
# COMPACT_ATOMS: atom_id res chain seq x y z
N MET A 1 -31.47 -4.60 -10.12
CA MET A 1 -30.08 -4.07 -10.07
C MET A 1 -29.56 -4.14 -8.64
N ARG A 2 -28.55 -4.97 -8.34
CA ARG A 2 -27.82 -4.93 -7.05
C ARG A 2 -26.33 -5.14 -7.28
N THR A 3 -25.71 -4.14 -7.86
CA THR A 3 -24.25 -3.98 -7.87
C THR A 3 -23.87 -3.06 -6.69
N THR A 4 -22.70 -3.29 -6.06
CA THR A 4 -21.90 -2.36 -5.21
C THR A 4 -21.96 -2.34 -3.66
N LYS A 5 -22.83 -3.06 -2.93
CA LYS A 5 -22.86 -2.98 -1.44
C LYS A 5 -22.06 -4.04 -0.66
N ASP A 6 -21.89 -5.24 -1.20
CA ASP A 6 -21.37 -6.36 -0.40
C ASP A 6 -19.84 -6.38 -0.27
N HIS A 7 -19.09 -5.84 -1.23
CA HIS A 7 -17.62 -5.79 -1.12
C HIS A 7 -17.12 -4.72 -0.15
N LYS A 8 -17.81 -3.57 -0.04
CA LYS A 8 -17.48 -2.53 0.96
C LYS A 8 -17.60 -3.05 2.40
N ARG A 9 -18.51 -4.01 2.64
CA ARG A 9 -18.76 -4.59 3.97
C ARG A 9 -17.69 -5.58 4.43
N GLN A 10 -16.95 -6.21 3.51
CA GLN A 10 -15.95 -7.22 3.89
C GLN A 10 -14.64 -6.61 4.42
N MET A 11 -14.25 -5.41 3.97
CA MET A 11 -13.08 -4.72 4.55
C MET A 11 -13.28 -4.30 6.01
N TRP A 12 -14.51 -3.96 6.40
CA TRP A 12 -14.85 -3.61 7.79
C TRP A 12 -14.65 -4.76 8.77
N LYS A 13 -14.68 -6.02 8.29
CA LYS A 13 -14.43 -7.20 9.14
C LYS A 13 -12.98 -7.24 9.64
N TYR A 14 -12.04 -6.68 8.88
CA TYR A 14 -10.63 -6.55 9.27
C TYR A 14 -10.31 -5.22 9.97
N GLY A 15 -11.13 -4.19 9.73
CA GLY A 15 -11.00 -2.89 10.41
C GLY A 15 -11.26 -2.94 11.92
N ARG A 16 -11.92 -4.01 12.43
CA ARG A 16 -12.16 -4.21 13.86
C ARG A 16 -11.00 -4.88 14.62
N ILE A 17 -10.06 -5.49 13.91
CA ILE A 17 -8.86 -6.14 14.50
C ILE A 17 -7.75 -5.09 14.71
N PHE A 18 -7.81 -4.01 13.96
CA PHE A 18 -6.88 -2.90 14.05
C PHE A 18 -7.58 -1.73 14.74
N GLU A 19 -7.29 -1.61 16.04
CA GLU A 19 -7.75 -0.55 16.93
C GLU A 19 -7.62 0.84 16.28
N SER A 20 -8.51 1.78 16.58
CA SER A 20 -8.48 3.12 15.96
C SER A 20 -7.16 3.84 16.21
N GLU A 21 -6.47 3.55 17.31
CA GLU A 21 -5.10 4.02 17.58
C GLU A 21 -4.07 3.32 16.69
N PHE A 22 -4.13 1.99 16.53
CA PHE A 22 -3.27 1.25 15.61
C PHE A 22 -3.43 1.71 14.16
N LEU A 23 -4.68 1.93 13.72
CA LEU A 23 -4.97 2.50 12.40
C LEU A 23 -4.61 3.98 12.33
N ALA A 24 -4.61 4.75 13.43
CA ALA A 24 -4.12 6.11 13.44
C ALA A 24 -2.61 6.16 13.18
N THR A 25 -1.82 5.20 13.68
CA THR A 25 -0.40 5.07 13.34
C THR A 25 -0.18 4.64 11.88
N LEU A 26 -1.13 3.87 11.33
CA LEU A 26 -1.16 3.50 9.90
C LEU A 26 -1.87 4.52 9.01
N GLN A 27 -2.46 5.59 9.57
CA GLN A 27 -2.99 6.67 8.75
C GLN A 27 -1.83 7.19 7.93
N THR A 28 -2.03 7.25 6.62
CA THR A 28 -1.02 7.39 5.57
C THR A 28 -0.05 8.56 5.75
N ARG A 29 -0.34 9.49 6.66
CA ARG A 29 0.51 10.62 7.06
C ARG A 29 1.65 10.27 8.03
N ALA A 30 1.54 9.20 8.82
CA ALA A 30 2.55 8.86 9.83
C ALA A 30 3.62 7.87 9.33
N CYS A 31 3.39 7.19 8.20
CA CYS A 31 4.26 6.13 7.69
C CYS A 31 4.47 6.21 6.15
N PRO A 32 5.08 7.30 5.63
CA PRO A 32 5.26 7.50 4.19
C PRO A 32 6.14 6.43 3.54
N LYS A 33 7.14 5.89 4.25
CA LYS A 33 7.98 4.78 3.76
C LYS A 33 7.19 3.47 3.58
N PHE A 34 6.28 3.17 4.50
CA PHE A 34 5.42 1.98 4.41
C PHE A 34 4.44 2.10 3.24
N MET A 35 3.81 3.26 3.09
CA MET A 35 2.96 3.57 1.95
C MET A 35 3.71 3.48 0.62
N TYR A 36 4.97 3.93 0.60
CA TYR A 36 5.84 3.80 -0.57
C TYR A 36 6.10 2.33 -0.91
N ILE A 37 6.39 1.47 0.07
CA ILE A 37 6.57 0.02 -0.15
C ILE A 37 5.31 -0.58 -0.77
N LEU A 38 4.13 -0.28 -0.23
CA LEU A 38 2.86 -0.78 -0.76
C LEU A 38 2.62 -0.30 -2.20
N GLY A 39 2.88 0.97 -2.49
CA GLY A 39 2.82 1.52 -3.83
C GLY A 39 3.79 0.82 -4.79
N CYS A 40 5.01 0.50 -4.34
CA CYS A 40 5.98 -0.26 -5.13
C CYS A 40 5.47 -1.67 -5.45
N ILE A 41 4.92 -2.37 -4.46
CA ILE A 41 4.34 -3.70 -4.62
C ILE A 41 3.18 -3.66 -5.62
N LEU A 42 2.25 -2.72 -5.46
CA LEU A 42 1.10 -2.56 -6.36
C LEU A 42 1.54 -2.27 -7.79
N LYS A 43 2.51 -1.36 -7.99
CA LYS A 43 3.06 -1.06 -9.31
C LYS A 43 3.76 -2.26 -9.96
N ARG A 44 4.33 -3.18 -9.17
CA ARG A 44 4.97 -4.42 -9.66
C ARG A 44 3.99 -5.54 -9.96
N VAL A 45 2.88 -5.62 -9.21
CA VAL A 45 1.86 -6.64 -9.37
C VAL A 45 0.90 -6.28 -10.50
N ASN A 46 0.54 -5.00 -10.63
CA ASN A 46 -0.38 -4.52 -11.65
C ASN A 46 0.00 -3.10 -12.10
N SER A 47 0.97 -3.01 -13.00
CA SER A 47 1.52 -1.74 -13.50
C SER A 47 0.53 -0.91 -14.30
N GLU A 48 -0.48 -1.53 -14.91
CA GLU A 48 -1.46 -0.85 -15.77
C GLU A 48 -2.47 -0.03 -14.96
N THR A 49 -2.99 -0.59 -13.86
CA THR A 49 -3.96 0.12 -13.00
C THR A 49 -3.31 0.96 -11.91
N ALA A 50 -2.05 0.67 -11.55
CA ALA A 50 -1.30 1.42 -10.54
C ALA A 50 -0.36 2.47 -11.17
N ALA A 51 -0.60 2.87 -12.41
CA ALA A 51 0.10 3.99 -13.04
C ALA A 51 -0.13 5.27 -12.22
N GLY A 52 0.95 5.86 -11.72
CA GLY A 52 0.90 7.06 -10.89
C GLY A 52 0.78 6.85 -9.38
N ILE A 53 0.71 5.60 -8.89
CA ILE A 53 0.55 5.34 -7.44
C ILE A 53 1.73 5.83 -6.59
N LEU A 54 2.90 6.02 -7.20
CA LEU A 54 4.10 6.58 -6.56
C LEU A 54 4.18 8.11 -6.65
N ASP A 55 3.33 8.74 -7.46
CA ASP A 55 3.31 10.19 -7.69
C ASP A 55 2.36 10.91 -6.71
N ILE A 56 1.87 10.19 -5.70
CA ILE A 56 1.04 10.75 -4.63
C ILE A 56 1.91 11.71 -3.81
N LYS A 57 1.45 12.96 -3.66
CA LYS A 57 2.15 14.04 -2.93
C LYS A 57 2.68 13.65 -1.54
N GLN A 58 1.98 12.78 -0.83
CA GLN A 58 2.37 12.26 0.51
C GLN A 58 3.65 11.40 0.46
N LEU A 59 4.03 10.89 -0.71
CA LEU A 59 5.24 10.11 -0.92
C LEU A 59 6.45 10.97 -1.32
N GLU A 60 6.25 12.28 -1.58
CA GLU A 60 7.34 13.25 -1.79
C GLU A 60 8.24 13.38 -0.56
N GLU A 61 7.72 13.10 0.62
CA GLU A 61 8.46 13.10 1.89
C GLU A 61 9.50 11.96 1.98
N VAL A 62 9.42 10.95 1.12
CA VAL A 62 10.40 9.86 1.07
C VAL A 62 11.60 10.28 0.22
N SER A 63 12.79 10.34 0.85
CA SER A 63 14.05 10.70 0.19
C SER A 63 14.36 9.81 -1.01
N GLN A 64 15.06 10.33 -2.01
CA GLN A 64 15.40 9.59 -3.23
C GLN A 64 16.22 8.32 -2.94
N ASP A 65 17.15 8.39 -1.98
CA ASP A 65 17.94 7.23 -1.51
C ASP A 65 17.04 6.15 -0.89
N ASP A 66 16.09 6.55 -0.05
CA ASP A 66 15.11 5.63 0.53
C ASP A 66 14.22 5.03 -0.58
N ARG A 67 13.77 5.83 -1.54
CA ARG A 67 12.94 5.34 -2.66
C ARG A 67 13.60 4.22 -3.43
N GLN A 68 14.90 4.33 -3.71
CA GLN A 68 15.64 3.28 -4.42
C GLN A 68 15.76 2.00 -3.58
N LYS A 69 16.11 2.13 -2.31
CA LYS A 69 16.22 0.99 -1.37
C LYS A 69 14.87 0.28 -1.20
N LEU A 70 13.79 1.05 -1.00
CA LEU A 70 12.44 0.53 -0.83
C LEU A 70 11.90 -0.10 -2.12
N TRP A 71 12.20 0.48 -3.29
CA TRP A 71 11.88 -0.12 -4.58
C TRP A 71 12.55 -1.48 -4.74
N LEU A 72 13.84 -1.61 -4.42
CA LEU A 72 14.55 -2.88 -4.48
C LEU A 72 14.00 -3.89 -3.46
N GLY A 73 13.79 -3.47 -2.21
CA GLY A 73 13.24 -4.33 -1.16
C GLY A 73 11.82 -4.85 -1.47
N SER A 74 10.99 -4.01 -2.10
CA SER A 74 9.64 -4.42 -2.53
C SER A 74 9.65 -5.55 -3.56
N LYS A 75 10.72 -5.70 -4.35
CA LYS A 75 10.86 -6.81 -5.31
C LYS A 75 10.94 -8.14 -4.59
N ALA A 76 11.81 -8.25 -3.57
CA ALA A 76 11.96 -9.47 -2.78
C ALA A 76 10.65 -9.87 -2.08
N LEU A 77 9.90 -8.88 -1.58
CA LEU A 77 8.56 -9.07 -1.02
C LEU A 77 7.57 -9.62 -2.04
N VAL A 78 7.53 -9.07 -3.26
CA VAL A 78 6.65 -9.56 -4.34
C VAL A 78 7.03 -10.99 -4.74
N ASP A 79 8.32 -11.27 -4.88
CA ASP A 79 8.81 -12.60 -5.25
C ASP A 79 8.42 -13.64 -4.19
N GLU A 80 8.48 -13.29 -2.90
CA GLU A 80 8.02 -14.16 -1.82
C GLU A 80 6.49 -14.34 -1.81
N LEU A 81 5.73 -13.28 -2.08
CA LEU A 81 4.27 -13.34 -2.18
C LEU A 81 3.77 -14.21 -3.34
N LYS A 82 4.56 -14.34 -4.41
CA LYS A 82 4.24 -15.17 -5.59
C LYS A 82 4.62 -16.65 -5.45
N LYS A 83 5.37 -17.03 -4.41
CA LYS A 83 5.74 -18.44 -4.15
C LYS A 83 4.64 -19.26 -3.50
N LYS A 84 3.57 -18.62 -3.02
CA LYS A 84 2.36 -19.29 -2.48
C LYS A 84 1.36 -19.57 -3.60
#